data_AF-A0A2W6BWR8-F1
#
_entry.id   AF-A0A2W6BWR8-F1
#
_cell.length_a   1.000
_cell.length_b   1.000
_cell.length_c   1.000
_cell.angle_alpha   90.00
_cell.angle_beta   90.00
_cell.angle_gamma   90.00
#
_symmetry.space_group_name_H-M   'P 1'
#
loop_
_entity.id
_entity.type
_entity.pdbx_description
1 polymer ?
#
loop_
_entity_poly.entity_id
_entity_poly.type
_entity_poly.pdbx_seq_one_letter_code
_entity_poly.pdbx_strand_id
1 'polypeptide(L)'
;MSLPTTIRELRDSDYRVLSVREEMRKNLICRLEENEELFPGIVGYEETVEPQLENALLSGQDVILLGERGQAKTRIARSLTALLDEFIPAIEGCEINDNPFDPICRS
;
A
#
# COMPACT_ATOMS: atom_id res chain seq x y z
N MET A 1 4.17 21.86 4.01
CA MET A 1 5.58 21.50 3.83
C MET A 1 5.83 21.30 2.35
N SER A 2 6.97 21.76 1.82
CA SER A 2 7.33 21.53 0.41
C SER A 2 7.82 20.10 0.24
N LEU A 3 7.38 19.43 -0.83
CA LEU A 3 7.90 18.10 -1.21
C LEU A 3 9.34 18.24 -1.71
N PRO A 4 10.21 17.24 -1.48
CA PRO A 4 11.57 17.24 -2.00
C PRO A 4 11.56 17.20 -3.52
N THR A 5 12.40 18.03 -4.14
CA THR A 5 12.52 18.17 -5.60
C THR A 5 13.85 17.61 -6.14
N THR A 6 14.79 17.34 -5.24
CA THR A 6 16.09 16.77 -5.57
C THR A 6 16.37 15.51 -4.76
N ILE A 7 17.23 14.62 -5.27
CA ILE A 7 17.66 13.41 -4.54
C ILE A 7 18.32 13.77 -3.20
N ARG A 8 19.02 14.92 -3.11
CA ARG A 8 19.60 15.39 -1.85
C ARG A 8 18.51 15.68 -0.82
N GLU A 9 17.52 16.49 -1.20
CA GLU A 9 16.39 16.82 -0.32
C GLU A 9 15.61 15.57 0.10
N LEU A 10 15.46 14.59 -0.80
CA LEU A 10 14.80 13.32 -0.50
C LEU A 10 15.59 12.44 0.49
N ARG A 11 16.93 12.51 0.45
CA ARG A 11 17.78 11.87 1.46
C ARG A 11 17.67 12.58 2.81
N ASP A 12 17.62 13.91 2.79
CA ASP A 12 17.50 14.72 4.00
C ASP A 12 16.12 14.57 4.66
N SER A 13 15.10 14.11 3.93
CA SER A 13 13.75 13.81 4.46
C SER A 13 13.60 12.43 5.09
N ASP A 14 14.66 11.63 5.20
CA ASP A 14 14.66 10.23 5.69
C ASP A 14 13.63 9.33 4.95
N TYR A 15 13.41 9.59 3.65
CA TYR A 15 12.54 8.76 2.84
C TYR A 15 13.16 7.37 2.65
N ARG A 16 12.35 6.32 2.87
CA ARG A 16 12.77 4.93 2.69
C ARG A 16 11.89 4.26 1.66
N VAL A 17 12.53 3.65 0.67
CA VAL A 17 11.83 2.82 -0.31
C VAL A 17 11.43 1.52 0.37
N LEU A 18 10.12 1.29 0.43
CA LEU A 18 9.54 0.03 0.91
C LEU A 18 9.04 -0.79 -0.26
N SER A 19 9.01 -2.10 -0.09
CA SER A 19 8.22 -2.94 -1.01
C SER A 19 6.74 -2.70 -0.74
N VAL A 20 5.90 -2.92 -1.75
CA VAL A 20 4.43 -2.84 -1.63
C VAL A 20 3.92 -3.62 -0.41
N ARG A 21 4.48 -4.80 -0.14
CA ARG A 21 4.11 -5.64 1.01
C ARG A 21 4.47 -5.00 2.36
N GLU A 22 5.66 -4.40 2.46
CA GLU A 22 6.10 -3.72 3.69
C GLU A 22 5.31 -2.43 3.92
N GLU A 23 5.03 -1.68 2.87
CA GLU A 23 4.22 -0.45 2.92
C GLU A 23 2.78 -0.76 3.36
N MET A 24 2.12 -1.73 2.72
CA MET A 24 0.78 -2.17 3.13
C MET A 24 0.75 -2.64 4.58
N ARG A 25 1.76 -3.39 5.03
CA ARG A 25 1.85 -3.85 6.43
C ARG A 25 1.99 -2.66 7.39
N LYS A 26 2.93 -1.75 7.11
CA LYS A 26 3.18 -0.57 7.94
C LYS A 26 1.90 0.27 8.07
N ASN A 27 1.25 0.57 6.95
CA ASN A 27 0.06 1.42 6.93
C ASN A 27 -1.16 0.71 7.55
N LEU A 28 -1.25 -0.62 7.42
CA LEU A 28 -2.25 -1.42 8.14
C LEU A 28 -2.09 -1.30 9.66
N ILE A 29 -0.86 -1.41 10.18
CA ILE A 29 -0.60 -1.26 11.62
C ILE A 29 -1.09 0.10 12.11
N CYS A 30 -0.74 1.19 11.40
CA CYS A 30 -1.20 2.54 11.76
C CYS A 30 -2.73 2.64 11.79
N ARG A 31 -3.42 2.11 10.77
CA ARG A 31 -4.89 2.11 10.75
C ARG A 31 -5.52 1.33 11.90
N LEU A 32 -4.95 0.19 12.26
CA LEU A 32 -5.42 -0.62 13.38
C LEU A 32 -5.22 0.11 14.72
N GLU A 33 -4.09 0.79 14.90
CA GLU A 33 -3.82 1.63 16.08
C GLU A 33 -4.82 2.80 16.20
N GLU A 34 -5.21 3.38 15.07
CA GLU A 34 -6.17 4.49 14.98
C GLU A 34 -7.64 4.02 14.98
N ASN A 35 -7.90 2.70 14.97
CA ASN A 35 -9.23 2.09 14.83
C ASN A 35 -9.98 2.58 13.57
N GLU A 36 -9.26 2.79 12.47
CA GLU A 36 -9.86 3.13 11.18
C GLU A 36 -10.51 1.91 10.52
N GLU A 37 -11.65 2.13 9.84
CA GLU A 37 -12.33 1.09 9.07
C GLU A 37 -11.52 0.74 7.80
N LEU A 38 -11.10 -0.52 7.68
CA LEU A 38 -10.26 -0.98 6.57
C LEU A 38 -11.04 -1.20 5.26
N PHE A 39 -12.30 -1.63 5.37
CA PHE A 39 -13.11 -2.07 4.24
C PHE A 39 -14.44 -1.33 4.15
N PRO A 40 -14.43 0.00 3.99
CA PRO A 40 -15.67 0.79 3.99
C PRO A 40 -16.64 0.32 2.90
N GLY A 41 -17.89 0.06 3.32
CA GLY A 41 -18.95 -0.39 2.42
C GLY A 41 -18.92 -1.88 2.04
N ILE A 42 -18.14 -2.67 2.78
CA ILE A 42 -18.27 -4.13 2.86
C ILE A 42 -19.04 -4.43 4.15
N VAL A 43 -20.02 -5.33 4.08
CA VAL A 43 -20.90 -5.64 5.22
C VAL A 43 -20.97 -7.14 5.39
N GLY A 44 -20.81 -7.63 6.62
CA GLY A 44 -20.97 -9.03 6.98
C GLY A 44 -19.69 -9.86 6.89
N TYR A 45 -18.53 -9.24 6.73
CA TYR A 45 -17.21 -9.90 6.69
C TYR A 45 -16.30 -9.61 7.87
N GLU A 46 -16.79 -8.81 8.82
CA GLU A 46 -16.08 -8.32 10.01
C GLU A 46 -15.59 -9.48 10.89
N GLU A 47 -16.35 -10.58 10.96
CA GLU A 47 -16.01 -11.76 11.76
C GLU A 47 -15.39 -12.91 10.94
N THR A 48 -15.18 -12.76 9.63
CA THR A 48 -14.71 -13.85 8.77
C THR A 48 -13.53 -13.46 7.88
N VAL A 49 -13.76 -12.65 6.85
CA VAL A 49 -12.75 -12.35 5.82
C VAL A 49 -11.81 -11.26 6.29
N GLU A 50 -12.30 -10.23 6.98
CA GLU A 50 -11.48 -9.10 7.40
C GLU A 50 -10.35 -9.52 8.35
N PRO A 51 -10.61 -10.30 9.43
CA PRO A 51 -9.53 -10.74 10.32
C PRO A 51 -8.52 -11.65 9.62
N GLN A 52 -8.95 -12.46 8.65
CA GLN A 52 -8.05 -13.31 7.87
C GLN A 52 -7.14 -12.47 6.96
N LEU A 53 -7.68 -11.41 6.36
CA LEU A 53 -6.95 -10.52 5.49
C LEU A 53 -5.94 -9.68 6.28
N GLU A 54 -6.33 -9.15 7.44
CA GLU A 54 -5.42 -8.47 8.37
C GLU A 54 -4.24 -9.37 8.74
N ASN A 55 -4.50 -10.59 9.19
CA ASN A 55 -3.46 -11.55 9.56
C ASN A 55 -2.53 -11.87 8.39
N ALA A 56 -3.07 -12.06 7.20
CA ALA A 56 -2.28 -12.34 6.00
C ALA A 56 -1.35 -11.16 5.64
N LEU A 57 -1.87 -9.93 5.67
CA LEU A 57 -1.09 -8.71 5.40
C LEU A 57 -0.01 -8.47 6.46
N LEU A 58 -0.37 -8.61 7.74
CA LEU A 58 0.59 -8.52 8.85
C LEU A 58 1.70 -9.57 8.71
N SER A 59 1.36 -10.78 8.27
CA SER A 59 2.31 -11.85 8.01
C SER A 59 3.10 -11.70 6.70
N GLY A 60 2.72 -10.76 5.83
CA GLY A 60 3.32 -10.60 4.50
C GLY A 60 3.04 -11.75 3.54
N GLN A 61 1.89 -12.42 3.69
CA GLN A 61 1.49 -13.52 2.82
C GLN A 61 0.80 -13.03 1.56
N ASP A 62 0.89 -13.83 0.49
CA ASP A 62 0.10 -13.62 -0.71
C ASP A 62 -1.35 -14.08 -0.48
N VAL A 63 -2.33 -13.33 -0.99
CA VAL A 63 -3.76 -13.58 -0.73
C VAL A 63 -4.48 -13.98 -2.02
N ILE A 64 -5.32 -15.01 -1.92
CA ILE A 64 -6.24 -15.42 -2.98
C ILE A 64 -7.68 -15.25 -2.47
N LEU A 65 -8.46 -14.37 -3.10
CA LEU A 65 -9.87 -14.16 -2.76
C LEU A 65 -10.74 -15.16 -3.54
N LEU A 66 -11.34 -16.11 -2.82
CA LEU A 66 -12.26 -17.11 -3.38
C LEU A 66 -13.69 -16.82 -2.96
N GLY A 67 -14.64 -17.02 -3.88
CA GLY A 67 -16.06 -16.81 -3.62
C GLY A 67 -16.87 -16.70 -4.89
N GLU A 68 -18.20 -16.78 -4.76
CA GLU A 68 -19.14 -16.70 -5.88
C GLU A 68 -19.26 -15.28 -6.46
N ARG A 69 -19.95 -15.16 -7.59
CA ARG A 69 -20.21 -13.86 -8.23
C ARG A 69 -21.05 -12.99 -7.28
N GLY A 70 -20.60 -11.76 -7.06
CA GLY A 70 -21.29 -10.79 -6.18
C GLY A 70 -20.80 -10.75 -4.74
N GLN A 71 -19.87 -11.63 -4.33
CA GLN A 71 -19.33 -11.67 -2.96
C GLN A 71 -18.17 -10.68 -2.71
N ALA A 72 -18.28 -9.46 -3.21
CA ALA A 72 -17.36 -8.34 -2.93
C ALA A 72 -15.84 -8.54 -3.18
N LYS A 73 -15.35 -9.65 -3.77
CA LYS A 73 -13.91 -9.90 -4.03
C LYS A 73 -13.17 -8.71 -4.64
N THR A 74 -13.71 -8.13 -5.72
CA THR A 74 -13.11 -6.97 -6.39
C THR A 74 -13.19 -5.70 -5.55
N ARG A 75 -14.21 -5.57 -4.68
CA ARG A 75 -14.30 -4.45 -3.74
C ARG A 75 -13.21 -4.55 -2.68
N ILE A 76 -13.04 -5.72 -2.06
CA ILE A 76 -11.93 -5.99 -1.11
C ILE A 76 -10.58 -5.66 -1.74
N ALA A 77 -10.30 -6.22 -2.92
CA ALA A 77 -9.03 -5.99 -3.61
C ALA A 77 -8.76 -4.51 -3.92
N ARG A 78 -9.80 -3.72 -4.19
CA ARG A 78 -9.67 -2.27 -4.39
C ARG A 78 -9.49 -1.52 -3.08
N SER A 79 -10.16 -1.93 -2.00
CA SER A 79 -9.97 -1.31 -0.68
C SER A 79 -8.53 -1.46 -0.18
N LEU A 80 -7.85 -2.57 -0.53
CA LEU A 80 -6.44 -2.77 -0.20
C LEU A 80 -5.50 -1.68 -0.76
N THR A 81 -5.84 -1.04 -1.88
CA THR A 81 -5.01 0.05 -2.43
C THR A 81 -5.03 1.29 -1.55
N ALA A 82 -6.02 1.43 -0.65
CA ALA A 82 -6.04 2.52 0.32
C ALA A 82 -4.93 2.37 1.37
N LEU A 83 -4.28 1.20 1.49
CA LEU A 83 -3.12 0.98 2.37
C LEU A 83 -1.80 1.43 1.73
N LEU A 84 -1.81 1.90 0.48
CA LEU A 84 -0.64 2.45 -0.19
C LEU A 84 -0.62 3.97 -0.03
N ASP A 85 0.59 4.54 0.02
CA ASP A 85 0.81 5.97 0.07
C ASP A 85 0.30 6.62 -1.23
N GLU A 86 -0.32 7.79 -1.11
CA GLU A 86 -0.90 8.51 -2.25
C GLU A 86 0.16 8.93 -3.27
N PHE A 87 1.37 9.19 -2.80
CA PHE A 87 2.49 9.65 -3.63
C PHE A 87 3.76 8.92 -3.28
N ILE A 88 4.52 8.56 -4.31
CA ILE A 88 5.89 8.08 -4.21
C ILE A 88 6.80 8.98 -5.05
N PRO A 89 8.04 9.25 -4.62
CA PRO A 89 8.98 10.02 -5.41
C PRO A 89 9.43 9.19 -6.62
N ALA A 90 9.52 9.84 -7.78
CA ALA A 90 9.96 9.23 -9.02
C ALA A 90 10.88 10.18 -9.78
N ILE A 91 11.71 9.63 -10.68
CA ILE A 91 12.58 10.43 -11.54
C ILE A 91 11.78 11.01 -12.71
N GLU A 92 11.78 12.34 -12.84
CA GLU A 92 11.17 13.04 -13.97
C GLU A 92 11.83 12.61 -15.30
N GLY A 93 11.01 12.34 -16.32
CA GLY A 93 11.47 11.93 -17.64
C GLY A 93 11.77 10.44 -17.82
N CYS A 94 11.68 9.62 -16.77
CA CYS A 94 11.74 8.17 -16.90
C CYS A 94 10.34 7.59 -17.14
N GLU A 95 10.19 6.74 -18.18
CA GLU A 95 8.89 6.18 -18.59
C GLU A 95 8.23 5.28 -17.53
N ILE A 96 9.03 4.69 -16.64
CA ILE A 96 8.58 3.69 -15.67
C ILE A 96 8.50 4.21 -14.22
N ASN A 97 8.60 5.53 -14.01
CA ASN A 97 8.64 6.15 -12.67
C ASN A 97 9.71 5.52 -11.77
N ASP A 98 10.98 5.67 -12.14
CA ASP A 98 12.06 4.96 -11.49
C ASP A 98 12.25 5.33 -10.02
N ASN A 99 12.82 4.38 -9.28
CA ASN A 99 13.28 4.61 -7.92
C ASN A 99 14.43 5.65 -7.94
N PRO A 100 14.28 6.81 -7.26
CA PRO A 100 15.31 7.85 -7.22
C PRO A 100 16.65 7.41 -6.61
N PHE A 101 16.66 6.34 -5.81
CA PHE A 101 17.86 5.82 -5.16
C PHE A 101 18.52 4.66 -5.90
N ASP A 102 17.82 3.99 -6.83
CA ASP A 102 18.33 2.87 -7.61
C ASP A 102 17.71 2.85 -9.02
N PRO A 103 18.11 3.80 -9.90
CA PRO A 103 17.50 3.93 -11.22
C PRO A 103 18.01 2.88 -12.21
N ILE A 104 17.08 2.35 -13.01
CA ILE A 104 17.31 1.41 -14.11
C ILE A 104 17.25 2.13 -15.47
N CYS A 105 16.44 3.19 -15.58
CA CYS A 105 16.35 4.06 -16.74
C CYS A 105 17.74 4.60 -17.10
N ARG A 106 18.19 4.30 -18.33
CA ARG A 106 19.40 4.90 -18.90
C ARG A 106 19.01 6.26 -19.45
N SER A 107 19.31 7.32 -18.70
CA SER A 107 19.31 8.68 -19.25
C SER A 107 20.48 8.87 -20.22
#